data_AF-A0A9D1IPR5-F1
#
_entry.id   AF-A0A9D1IPR5-F1
#
_cell.length_a   1.000
_cell.length_b   1.000
_cell.length_c   1.000
_cell.angle_alpha   90.00
_cell.angle_beta   90.00
_cell.angle_gamma   90.00
#
_symmetry.space_group_name_H-M   'P 1'
#
loop_
_entity.id
_entity.type
_entity.pdbx_description
1 polymer ?
#
loop_
_entity_poly.entity_id
_entity_poly.type
_entity_poly.pdbx_seq_one_letter_code
_entity_poly.pdbx_strand_id
1 'polypeptide(L)'
;MAYVDLVVLIVLLVFVIIYSKRFQTYMFGFGMIDILFRILNLINGFIPIKEVRTFISTYIPESIPSVINSYTTGVFNTVLIWVYIVIMAIFLYFVVRIFIKRKKF
;
A
#
# COMPACT_ATOMS: atom_id res chain seq x y z
N MET A 1 -8.82 -23.18 14.33
CA MET A 1 -7.77 -23.91 13.59
C MET A 1 -7.62 -23.34 12.18
N ALA A 2 -8.66 -23.35 11.33
CA ALA A 2 -8.59 -22.80 9.96
C ALA A 2 -8.14 -21.32 9.80
N TYR A 3 -8.48 -20.42 10.74
CA TYR A 3 -8.05 -19.01 10.67
C TYR A 3 -6.54 -18.84 10.85
N VAL A 4 -5.92 -19.67 11.71
CA VAL A 4 -4.47 -19.61 11.94
C VAL A 4 -3.74 -20.15 10.71
N ASP A 5 -4.27 -21.20 10.10
CA ASP A 5 -3.72 -21.77 8.86
C ASP A 5 -3.80 -20.77 7.69
N LEU A 6 -4.91 -20.04 7.58
CA LEU A 6 -5.07 -18.99 6.55
C LEU A 6 -4.09 -17.82 6.76
N VAL A 7 -3.90 -17.39 8.02
CA VAL A 7 -2.95 -16.32 8.36
C VAL A 7 -1.52 -16.77 8.05
N VAL A 8 -1.15 -18.00 8.42
CA VAL A 8 0.17 -18.57 8.13
C VAL A 8 0.40 -18.69 6.63
N LEU A 9 -0.60 -19.14 5.86
CA LEU A 9 -0.53 -19.22 4.40
C LEU A 9 -0.28 -17.85 3.76
N ILE A 10 -0.96 -16.81 4.22
CA ILE A 10 -0.83 -15.45 3.68
C ILE A 10 0.52 -14.85 4.04
N VAL A 11 1.00 -15.06 5.26
CA VAL A 11 2.36 -14.66 5.68
C VAL A 11 3.41 -15.38 4.83
N LEU A 12 3.22 -16.67 4.55
CA LEU A 12 4.12 -17.45 3.69
C LEU A 12 4.12 -16.92 2.24
N LEU A 13 2.95 -16.58 1.70
CA LEU A 13 2.82 -15.98 0.37
C LEU A 13 3.54 -14.63 0.28
N VAL A 14 3.35 -13.78 1.28
CA VAL A 14 4.08 -12.50 1.41
C VAL A 14 5.58 -12.75 1.50
N PHE A 15 6.02 -13.76 2.26
CA PHE A 15 7.43 -14.14 2.37
C PHE A 15 8.03 -14.59 1.03
N VAL A 16 7.29 -15.39 0.25
CA VAL A 16 7.70 -15.82 -1.10
C VAL A 16 7.83 -14.64 -2.06
N ILE A 17 6.91 -13.66 -1.98
CA ILE A 17 6.97 -12.43 -2.78
C ILE A 17 8.18 -11.58 -2.39
N ILE A 18 8.50 -11.48 -1.08
CA ILE A 18 9.67 -10.77 -0.56
C ILE A 18 10.98 -11.41 -1.02
N TYR A 19 11.04 -12.74 -1.07
CA TYR A 19 12.25 -13.48 -1.47
C TYR A 19 12.49 -13.50 -2.99
N SER A 20 11.58 -12.94 -3.79
CA SER A 20 11.74 -12.86 -5.24
C SER A 20 12.84 -11.86 -5.62
N LYS A 21 13.74 -12.24 -6.54
CA LYS A 21 14.88 -11.41 -7.00
C LYS A 21 14.49 -10.02 -7.55
N ARG A 22 13.20 -9.81 -7.87
CA ARG A 22 12.63 -8.54 -8.36
C ARG A 22 11.87 -7.75 -7.28
N PHE A 23 12.01 -8.11 -6.00
CA PHE A 23 11.27 -7.51 -4.89
C PHE A 23 11.36 -5.98 -4.88
N GLN A 24 12.54 -5.41 -5.15
CA GLN A 24 12.70 -3.95 -5.24
C GLN A 24 11.74 -3.32 -6.26
N THR A 25 11.66 -3.86 -7.49
CA THR A 25 10.77 -3.33 -8.53
C THR A 25 9.30 -3.41 -8.12
N TYR A 26 8.87 -4.51 -7.52
CA TYR A 26 7.49 -4.66 -7.02
C TYR A 26 7.19 -3.67 -5.90
N MET A 27 8.12 -3.47 -4.98
CA MET A 27 7.94 -2.56 -3.86
C MET A 27 7.89 -1.09 -4.31
N PHE A 28 8.67 -0.72 -5.34
CA PHE A 28 8.57 0.59 -5.98
C PHE A 28 7.22 0.79 -6.68
N GLY A 29 6.73 -0.20 -7.42
CA GLY A 29 5.41 -0.15 -8.06
C GLY A 29 4.28 -0.03 -7.04
N PHE A 30 4.34 -0.81 -5.96
CA PHE A 30 3.35 -0.77 -4.87
C PHE A 30 3.33 0.59 -4.17
N GLY A 31 4.49 1.13 -3.79
CA GLY A 31 4.59 2.47 -3.21
C GLY A 31 4.11 3.58 -4.15
N MET A 32 4.36 3.43 -5.46
CA MET A 32 3.89 4.38 -6.48
C MET A 32 2.36 4.40 -6.60
N ILE A 33 1.72 3.22 -6.58
CA ILE A 33 0.25 3.10 -6.61
C ILE A 33 -0.38 3.66 -5.32
N ASP A 34 0.20 3.39 -4.15
CA ASP A 34 -0.31 3.96 -2.89
C ASP A 34 -0.25 5.50 -2.89
N ILE A 35 0.88 6.07 -3.33
CA ILE A 35 1.03 7.52 -3.47
C ILE A 35 0.03 8.08 -4.48
N LEU A 36 -0.20 7.39 -5.60
CA LEU A 36 -1.19 7.80 -6.60
C LEU A 36 -2.60 7.89 -5.99
N PHE A 37 -3.04 6.87 -5.26
CA PHE A 37 -4.35 6.88 -4.59
C PHE A 37 -4.46 8.03 -3.59
N ARG A 38 -3.42 8.28 -2.79
CA ARG A 38 -3.40 9.42 -1.86
C ARG A 38 -3.49 10.77 -2.57
N ILE A 39 -2.77 10.95 -3.69
CA ILE A 39 -2.83 12.18 -4.48
C ILE A 39 -4.22 12.37 -5.08
N LEU A 40 -4.82 11.32 -5.65
CA LEU A 40 -6.17 11.37 -6.21
C LEU A 40 -7.21 11.69 -5.14
N ASN A 41 -7.05 11.13 -3.93
CA ASN A 41 -7.91 11.45 -2.80
C ASN A 41 -7.79 12.92 -2.37
N LEU A 42 -6.56 13.46 -2.33
CA LEU A 42 -6.33 14.88 -2.05
C LEU A 42 -6.99 15.78 -3.10
N ILE A 43 -6.79 15.47 -4.38
CA ILE A 43 -7.45 16.19 -5.49
C ILE A 43 -8.97 16.16 -5.31
N ASN A 44 -9.54 15.00 -4.96
CA ASN A 44 -10.96 14.85 -4.69
C ASN A 44 -11.44 15.77 -3.54
N GLY A 45 -10.63 15.93 -2.50
CA GLY A 45 -10.88 16.85 -1.38
C GLY A 45 -10.96 18.34 -1.78
N PHE A 46 -10.27 18.75 -2.85
CA PHE A 46 -10.24 20.15 -3.32
C PHE A 46 -11.30 20.48 -4.38
N ILE A 47 -11.95 19.49 -5.02
CA ILE A 47 -12.97 19.75 -6.05
C ILE A 47 -14.26 20.26 -5.41
N PRO A 48 -14.72 21.50 -5.65
CA PRO A 48 -15.89 22.06 -4.95
C PRO A 48 -17.24 21.39 -5.32
N ILE A 49 -17.28 20.60 -6.40
CA ILE A 49 -18.50 19.97 -6.93
C ILE A 49 -18.75 18.63 -6.23
N LYS A 50 -19.86 18.53 -5.48
CA LYS A 50 -20.23 17.31 -4.72
C LYS A 50 -20.42 16.08 -5.61
N GLU A 51 -21.10 16.21 -6.75
CA GLU A 51 -21.38 15.08 -7.65
C GLU A 51 -20.08 14.44 -8.14
N VAL A 52 -19.14 15.25 -8.61
CA VAL A 52 -17.82 14.79 -9.06
C VAL A 52 -17.08 14.09 -7.92
N ARG A 53 -17.20 14.57 -6.68
CA ARG A 53 -16.57 13.90 -5.54
C ARG A 53 -17.13 12.51 -5.27
N THR A 54 -18.45 12.38 -5.30
CA THR A 54 -19.12 11.11 -5.06
C THR A 54 -18.81 10.09 -6.16
N PHE A 55 -18.73 10.54 -7.42
CA PHE A 55 -18.27 9.69 -8.52
C PHE A 55 -16.83 9.20 -8.30
N ILE A 56 -15.90 10.10 -7.97
CA ILE A 56 -14.48 9.74 -7.76
C ILE A 56 -14.33 8.80 -6.56
N SER A 57 -14.98 9.06 -5.43
CA SER A 57 -14.88 8.21 -4.23
C SER A 57 -15.50 6.82 -4.41
N THR A 58 -16.37 6.64 -5.41
CA THR A 58 -16.99 5.34 -5.71
C THR A 58 -16.05 4.41 -6.46
N TYR A 59 -15.19 4.96 -7.32
CA TYR A 59 -14.29 4.16 -8.17
C TYR A 59 -12.83 4.19 -7.73
N ILE A 60 -12.41 5.23 -7.01
CA ILE A 60 -11.02 5.43 -6.59
C ILE A 60 -10.93 5.27 -5.07
N PRO A 61 -10.22 4.25 -4.58
CA PRO A 61 -9.99 4.10 -3.15
C PRO A 61 -9.06 5.20 -2.63
N GLU A 62 -9.24 5.60 -1.37
CA GLU A 62 -8.49 6.69 -0.77
C GLU A 62 -6.99 6.37 -0.58
N SER A 63 -6.69 5.10 -0.33
CA SER A 63 -5.34 4.58 -0.09
C SER A 63 -5.36 3.04 -0.07
N ILE A 64 -4.20 2.39 -0.10
CA ILE A 64 -4.15 0.92 0.01
C ILE A 64 -4.71 0.42 1.36
N PRO A 65 -4.43 1.07 2.52
CA PRO A 65 -5.09 0.72 3.78
C PRO A 65 -6.62 0.83 3.73
N SER A 66 -7.17 1.82 3.01
CA SER A 66 -8.62 1.94 2.82
C SER A 66 -9.19 0.74 2.07
N VAL A 67 -8.48 0.23 1.06
CA VAL A 67 -8.87 -1.01 0.38
C VAL A 67 -8.86 -2.18 1.35
N ILE A 68 -7.79 -2.34 2.14
CA ILE A 68 -7.67 -3.42 3.12
C ILE A 68 -8.83 -3.38 4.13
N ASN A 69 -9.20 -2.19 4.62
CA ASN A 69 -10.30 -1.99 5.54
C ASN A 69 -11.68 -2.31 4.96
N SER A 70 -11.89 -2.08 3.66
CA SER A 70 -13.17 -2.40 3.00
C SER A 70 -13.39 -3.91 2.82
N TYR A 71 -12.30 -4.69 2.69
CA TYR A 71 -12.38 -6.12 2.39
C TYR A 71 -12.05 -7.04 3.58
N THR A 72 -11.45 -6.52 4.65
CA THR A 72 -11.01 -7.33 5.80
C THR A 72 -11.35 -6.65 7.12
N THR A 73 -11.75 -7.44 8.11
CA THR A 73 -12.07 -6.96 9.47
C THR A 73 -11.40 -7.80 10.54
N GLY A 74 -11.29 -7.26 11.76
CA GLY A 74 -10.73 -7.95 12.93
C GLY A 74 -9.20 -8.09 12.90
N VAL A 75 -8.69 -9.12 13.59
CA VAL A 75 -7.24 -9.32 13.79
C VAL A 75 -6.48 -9.46 12.48
N PHE A 76 -7.08 -10.10 11.48
CA PHE A 76 -6.46 -10.30 10.16
C PHE A 76 -6.21 -8.98 9.44
N ASN A 77 -7.17 -8.04 9.50
CA ASN A 77 -6.99 -6.68 8.98
C ASN A 77 -5.81 -5.97 9.66
N THR A 78 -5.72 -6.05 10.99
CA THR A 78 -4.63 -5.42 11.75
C THR A 78 -3.26 -5.94 11.32
N VAL A 79 -3.12 -7.25 11.11
CA VAL A 79 -1.88 -7.86 10.62
C VAL A 79 -1.53 -7.34 9.21
N LEU A 80 -2.51 -7.28 8.31
CA LEU A 80 -2.29 -6.74 6.95
C LEU A 80 -1.86 -5.27 6.96
N ILE A 81 -2.43 -4.45 7.85
CA ILE A 81 -2.02 -3.05 8.03
C ILE A 81 -0.57 -2.97 8.52
N TRP A 82 -0.16 -3.80 9.48
CA TRP A 82 1.22 -3.84 9.95
C TRP A 82 2.20 -4.28 8.85
N VAL A 83 1.82 -5.27 8.04
CA VAL A 83 2.61 -5.67 6.87
C VAL A 83 2.76 -4.51 5.88
N TYR A 84 1.67 -3.78 5.60
CA TYR A 84 1.72 -2.57 4.77
C TYR A 84 2.67 -1.52 5.35
N ILE A 85 2.63 -1.25 6.65
CA ILE A 85 3.51 -0.28 7.32
C ILE A 85 4.99 -0.66 7.12
N VAL A 86 5.33 -1.93 7.30
CA VAL A 86 6.70 -2.43 7.10
C VAL A 86 7.13 -2.23 5.64
N ILE A 87 6.28 -2.59 4.67
CA ILE A 87 6.57 -2.41 3.24
C ILE A 87 6.82 -0.93 2.92
N MET A 88 5.98 -0.03 3.44
CA MET A 88 6.12 1.41 3.20
C MET A 88 7.38 2.00 3.86
N ALA A 89 7.77 1.50 5.04
CA ALA A 89 9.01 1.90 5.70
C ALA A 89 10.25 1.50 4.89
N ILE A 90 10.27 0.27 4.35
CA ILE A 90 11.37 -0.20 3.50
C ILE A 90 11.38 0.60 2.18
N PHE A 91 10.22 0.87 1.58
CA PHE A 91 10.10 1.70 0.38
C PHE A 91 10.69 3.10 0.60
N LEU A 92 10.33 3.75 1.71
CA LEU A 92 10.87 5.06 2.06
C LEU A 92 12.39 5.02 2.23
N TYR A 93 12.92 4.00 2.91
CA TYR A 93 14.36 3.80 3.03
C TYR A 93 15.05 3.70 1.67
N PHE A 94 14.50 2.94 0.71
CA PHE A 94 15.07 2.86 -0.64
C PHE A 94 15.00 4.19 -1.39
N VAL A 95 13.89 4.92 -1.32
CA VAL A 95 13.74 6.24 -1.95
C VAL A 95 14.79 7.21 -1.41
N VAL A 96 14.92 7.31 -0.09
CA VAL A 96 15.91 8.16 0.59
C VAL A 96 17.33 7.74 0.22
N ARG A 97 17.64 6.44 0.23
CA ARG A 97 18.95 5.91 -0.15
C ARG A 97 19.31 6.25 -1.59
N ILE A 98 18.37 6.16 -2.53
CA ILE A 98 18.59 6.53 -3.94
C ILE A 98 18.86 8.03 -4.04
N PHE A 99 18.08 8.87 -3.37
CA PHE A 99 18.27 10.32 -3.36
C PHE A 99 19.64 10.72 -2.80
N ILE A 100 20.06 10.14 -1.69
CA ILE A 100 21.38 10.41 -1.08
C ILE A 100 22.53 9.96 -2.00
N LYS A 101 22.41 8.80 -2.65
CA LYS A 101 23.43 8.30 -3.59
C LYS A 101 23.58 9.17 -4.84
N ARG A 102 22.52 9.87 -5.28
CA ARG A 102 22.62 10.79 -6.42
C ARG A 102 23.41 12.06 -6.12
N LYS A 103 23.68 12.39 -4.85
CA LYS A 103 24.47 13.58 -4.45
C LYS A 103 25.98 13.45 -4.72
N LYS A 104 26.42 12.43 -5.47
CA LYS A 104 27.80 12.20 -5.92
C LYS A 104 27.98 12.42 -7.43
N PHE A 105 27.15 13.30 -8.03
CA PHE A 105 27.39 13.86 -9.36
C PHE A 105 27.54 15.36 -9.24
#